data_AF-A0A8C8ILR3-F1
#
_entry.id   AF-A0A8C8ILR3-F1
#
_cell.length_a   1.000
_cell.length_b   1.000
_cell.length_c   1.000
_cell.angle_alpha   90.00
_cell.angle_beta   90.00
_cell.angle_gamma   90.00
#
_symmetry.space_group_name_H-M   'P 1'
#
loop_
_entity.id
_entity.type
_entity.pdbx_description
1 polymer ?
#
loop_
_entity_poly.entity_id
_entity_poly.type
_entity_poly.pdbx_seq_one_letter_code
_entity_poly.pdbx_strand_id
1 'polypeptide(L)'
;MSIILTLLTIQRSIACGRAEYRTGDECCPMCSPGNRVHKHCTEFTSTSCVPCTDSSFLDEPNGLTACILCTNCDPGFGLKVKRSCRPSLDTVCGTLEGFYCLDPTKDGCRAAQRHSSCLPGQYISHTGTISTDTVCSDCTGDTYSDGSLTSCQPHTQ
;
A
#
# COMPACT_ATOMS: atom_id res chain seq x y z
N MET A 1 2.89 67.95 -5.59
CA MET A 1 2.68 66.67 -4.86
C MET A 1 1.81 65.80 -5.74
N SER A 2 2.34 64.70 -6.26
CA SER A 2 1.60 63.78 -7.12
C SER A 2 1.18 62.56 -6.30
N ILE A 3 -0.13 62.35 -6.18
CA ILE A 3 -0.70 61.20 -5.49
C ILE A 3 -0.67 60.03 -6.47
N ILE A 4 0.20 59.04 -6.22
CA ILE A 4 0.30 57.82 -7.01
C ILE A 4 -0.77 56.86 -6.47
N LEU A 5 -1.89 56.69 -7.18
CA LEU A 5 -2.86 55.63 -6.87
C LEU A 5 -2.28 54.28 -7.32
N THR A 6 -1.80 53.49 -6.37
CA THR A 6 -1.48 52.08 -6.59
C THR A 6 -2.77 51.28 -6.73
N LEU A 7 -3.12 50.86 -7.95
CA LEU A 7 -4.16 49.86 -8.21
C LEU A 7 -3.70 48.53 -7.58
N LEU A 8 -4.20 48.24 -6.38
CA LEU A 8 -4.10 46.91 -5.78
C LEU A 8 -5.00 45.97 -6.59
N THR A 9 -4.43 45.22 -7.53
CA THR A 9 -5.13 44.12 -8.18
C THR A 9 -5.45 43.08 -7.12
N ILE A 10 -6.71 43.03 -6.68
CA ILE A 10 -7.22 41.96 -5.82
C ILE A 10 -7.15 40.68 -6.67
N GLN A 11 -6.07 39.92 -6.54
CA GLN A 11 -5.92 38.64 -7.21
C GLN A 11 -6.95 37.71 -6.57
N ARG A 12 -8.15 37.66 -7.16
CA ARG A 12 -9.19 36.70 -6.78
C ARG A 12 -8.59 35.32 -6.97
N SER A 13 -8.21 34.68 -5.87
CA SER A 13 -7.91 33.26 -5.87
C SER A 13 -9.18 32.54 -6.29
N ILE A 14 -9.23 32.06 -7.53
CA ILE A 14 -10.33 31.23 -7.99
C ILE A 14 -10.28 29.94 -7.16
N ALA A 15 -11.30 29.75 -6.32
CA ALA A 15 -11.51 28.50 -5.62
C ALA A 15 -12.30 27.59 -6.56
N CYS A 16 -11.68 26.50 -7.01
CA CYS A 16 -12.35 25.50 -7.84
C CYS A 16 -13.37 24.71 -7.01
N GLY A 17 -14.40 24.19 -7.69
CA GLY A 17 -15.41 23.34 -7.09
C GLY A 17 -14.82 21.99 -6.63
N ARG A 18 -15.62 21.23 -5.87
CA ARG A 18 -15.18 19.94 -5.28
C ARG A 18 -14.72 18.88 -6.29
N ALA A 19 -15.19 18.94 -7.54
CA ALA A 19 -14.85 18.01 -8.61
C ALA A 19 -14.00 18.66 -9.71
N GLU A 20 -13.31 19.75 -9.37
CA GLU A 20 -12.50 20.53 -10.30
C GLU A 20 -11.09 20.71 -9.78
N TYR A 21 -10.12 20.68 -10.69
CA TYR A 21 -8.73 21.01 -10.38
C TYR A 21 -8.34 22.32 -11.06
N ARG A 22 -7.37 23.02 -10.47
CA ARG A 22 -6.86 24.26 -11.02
C ARG A 22 -5.76 23.97 -12.05
N THR A 23 -5.86 24.62 -13.20
CA THR A 23 -4.77 24.71 -14.19
C THR A 23 -4.62 26.16 -14.62
N GLY A 24 -3.49 26.79 -14.29
CA GLY A 24 -3.35 28.24 -14.44
C GLY A 24 -4.44 29.00 -13.67
N ASP A 25 -5.23 29.80 -14.36
CA ASP A 25 -6.36 30.55 -13.81
C ASP A 25 -7.73 29.95 -14.19
N GLU A 26 -7.76 28.72 -14.70
CA GLU A 26 -8.99 27.99 -15.02
C GLU A 26 -9.26 26.86 -14.01
N CYS A 27 -10.55 26.58 -13.79
CA CYS A 27 -11.00 25.39 -13.08
C CYS A 27 -11.53 24.38 -14.07
N CYS A 28 -10.92 23.19 -14.07
CA CYS A 28 -11.22 22.13 -15.00
C CYS A 28 -11.88 20.94 -14.31
N PRO A 29 -12.87 20.27 -14.93
CA PRO A 29 -13.42 19.03 -14.41
C PRO A 29 -12.34 17.96 -14.23
N MET A 30 -12.32 17.28 -13.08
CA MET A 30 -11.39 16.19 -12.79
C MET A 30 -11.67 14.94 -13.64
N CYS A 31 -10.64 14.13 -13.84
CA CYS A 31 -10.76 12.77 -14.34
C CYS A 31 -11.28 11.85 -13.24
N SER A 32 -12.11 10.87 -13.60
CA SER A 32 -12.55 9.81 -12.69
C SER A 32 -11.38 8.90 -12.27
N PRO A 33 -11.51 8.18 -11.14
CA PRO A 33 -10.54 7.16 -10.74
C PRO A 33 -10.15 6.24 -11.89
N GLY A 34 -8.86 5.91 -11.93
CA GLY A 34 -8.21 5.13 -12.96
C GLY A 34 -7.94 5.83 -14.27
N ASN A 35 -8.14 7.15 -14.33
CA ASN A 35 -7.79 7.96 -15.48
C ASN A 35 -6.92 9.15 -15.06
N ARG A 36 -5.96 9.48 -15.92
CA ARG A 36 -5.13 10.69 -15.83
C ARG A 36 -5.55 11.69 -16.91
N VAL A 37 -5.17 12.95 -16.71
CA VAL A 37 -5.31 14.01 -17.69
C VAL A 37 -4.38 13.74 -18.88
N HIS A 38 -4.98 13.61 -20.07
CA HIS A 38 -4.26 13.61 -21.34
C HIS A 38 -4.12 15.03 -21.89
N LYS A 39 -5.20 15.82 -21.81
CA LYS A 39 -5.25 17.22 -22.21
C LYS A 39 -6.09 18.01 -21.21
N HIS A 40 -5.55 19.13 -20.72
CA HIS A 40 -6.29 20.04 -19.85
C HIS A 40 -7.51 20.62 -20.56
N CYS A 41 -8.49 21.06 -19.77
CA CYS A 41 -9.60 21.82 -20.29
C CYS A 41 -9.11 23.17 -20.87
N THR A 42 -9.98 23.80 -21.64
CA THR A 42 -9.87 25.20 -22.07
C THR A 42 -11.22 25.85 -21.82
N GLU A 43 -11.33 27.16 -21.99
CA GLU A 43 -12.62 27.89 -21.99
C GLU A 43 -13.74 27.18 -22.78
N PHE A 44 -13.39 26.50 -23.89
CA PHE A 44 -14.37 25.88 -24.80
C PHE A 44 -14.38 24.35 -24.79
N THR A 45 -13.46 23.69 -24.07
CA THR A 45 -13.35 22.22 -24.09
C THR A 45 -13.13 21.64 -22.70
N SER A 46 -13.82 20.55 -22.36
CA SER A 46 -13.59 19.84 -21.10
C SER A 46 -12.23 19.12 -21.06
N THR A 47 -11.82 18.68 -19.87
CA THR A 47 -10.64 17.84 -19.66
C THR A 47 -10.75 16.54 -20.44
N SER A 48 -9.72 16.18 -21.19
CA SER A 48 -9.59 14.87 -21.82
C SER A 48 -8.82 13.93 -20.90
N CYS A 49 -9.42 12.78 -20.63
CA CYS A 49 -8.89 11.77 -19.71
C CYS A 49 -8.56 10.48 -20.46
N VAL A 50 -7.49 9.81 -20.03
CA VAL A 50 -7.09 8.49 -20.54
C VAL A 50 -6.79 7.54 -19.38
N PRO A 51 -7.03 6.23 -19.54
CA PRO A 51 -6.82 5.28 -18.46
C PRO A 51 -5.34 5.16 -18.07
N CYS A 52 -5.12 4.80 -16.81
CA CYS A 52 -3.83 4.32 -16.33
C CYS A 52 -3.49 2.96 -16.96
N THR A 53 -2.20 2.65 -17.08
CA THR A 53 -1.73 1.32 -17.51
C THR A 53 -1.89 0.30 -16.39
N ASP A 54 -1.86 -0.99 -16.69
CA ASP A 54 -2.01 -2.06 -15.68
C ASP A 54 -0.94 -2.04 -14.56
N SER A 55 0.17 -1.32 -14.77
CA SER A 55 1.24 -1.09 -13.80
C SER A 55 1.13 0.23 -13.00
N SER A 56 0.02 0.96 -13.15
CA SER A 56 -0.21 2.23 -12.47
C SER A 56 -1.69 2.43 -12.10
N PHE A 57 -1.95 3.27 -11.10
CA PHE A 57 -3.30 3.54 -10.64
C PHE A 57 -3.52 4.99 -10.19
N LEU A 58 -4.79 5.38 -10.09
CA LEU A 58 -5.29 6.56 -9.40
C LEU A 58 -6.65 6.19 -8.79
N ASP A 59 -6.77 6.19 -7.48
CA ASP A 59 -7.96 5.71 -6.75
C ASP A 59 -9.02 6.80 -6.52
N GLU A 60 -8.66 8.07 -6.70
CA GLU A 60 -9.54 9.22 -6.48
C GLU A 60 -9.73 10.09 -7.74
N PRO A 61 -10.82 10.87 -7.82
CA PRO A 61 -10.97 11.91 -8.83
C PRO A 61 -9.78 12.88 -8.79
N ASN A 62 -9.20 13.20 -9.94
CA ASN A 62 -7.92 13.90 -9.97
C ASN A 62 -7.73 14.81 -11.20
N GLY A 63 -6.74 15.70 -11.11
CA GLY A 63 -6.23 16.52 -12.21
C GLY A 63 -4.80 16.17 -12.62
N LEU A 64 -4.34 14.95 -12.33
CA LEU A 64 -2.95 14.55 -12.51
C LEU A 64 -2.67 14.15 -13.95
N THR A 65 -1.51 14.54 -14.48
CA THR A 65 -1.07 14.17 -15.83
C THR A 65 -0.32 12.84 -15.87
N ALA A 66 -0.07 12.22 -14.72
CA ALA A 66 0.59 10.93 -14.57
C ALA A 66 -0.12 10.08 -13.51
N CYS A 67 -0.13 8.76 -13.71
CA CYS A 67 -0.64 7.80 -12.74
C CYS A 67 0.45 7.43 -11.72
N ILE A 68 0.05 6.91 -10.56
CA ILE A 68 0.96 6.43 -9.51
C ILE A 68 1.35 4.99 -9.84
N LEU A 69 2.62 4.62 -9.69
CA LEU A 69 3.04 3.23 -9.89
C LEU A 69 2.43 2.34 -8.81
N CYS A 70 1.99 1.15 -9.21
CA CYS A 70 1.45 0.18 -8.26
C CYS A 70 2.53 -0.28 -7.27
N THR A 71 2.12 -0.54 -6.04
CA THR A 71 2.96 -1.15 -5.02
C THR A 71 3.48 -2.51 -5.49
N ASN A 72 4.79 -2.75 -5.30
CA ASN A 72 5.43 -4.02 -5.56
C ASN A 72 5.48 -4.85 -4.26
N CYS A 73 4.95 -6.07 -4.32
CA CYS A 73 5.01 -7.01 -3.21
C CYS A 73 6.25 -7.92 -3.37
N ASP A 74 7.39 -7.44 -2.90
CA ASP A 74 8.68 -8.12 -3.03
C ASP A 74 8.75 -9.38 -2.13
N PRO A 75 8.92 -10.59 -2.71
CA PRO A 75 9.12 -11.82 -1.94
C PRO A 75 10.33 -11.77 -1.00
N GLY A 76 11.35 -10.95 -1.30
CA GLY A 76 12.51 -10.72 -0.46
C GLY A 76 12.18 -10.09 0.90
N PHE A 77 11.06 -9.37 1.00
CA PHE A 77 10.51 -8.84 2.26
C PHE A 77 9.42 -9.73 2.85
N GLY A 78 9.31 -10.99 2.40
CA GLY A 78 8.29 -11.91 2.91
C GLY A 78 6.88 -11.60 2.40
N LEU A 79 6.73 -10.88 1.29
CA LEU A 79 5.45 -10.41 0.79
C LEU A 79 4.96 -11.20 -0.44
N LYS A 80 3.65 -11.22 -0.63
CA LYS A 80 2.99 -11.72 -1.83
C LYS A 80 1.85 -10.83 -2.25
N VAL A 81 1.50 -10.83 -3.53
CA VAL A 81 0.30 -10.14 -4.02
C VAL A 81 -0.94 -10.82 -3.44
N LYS A 82 -1.71 -10.08 -2.62
CA LYS A 82 -3.02 -10.49 -2.11
C LYS A 82 -4.14 -10.00 -3.04
N ARG A 83 -3.98 -8.80 -3.60
CA ARG A 83 -4.87 -8.22 -4.60
C ARG A 83 -4.03 -7.53 -5.66
N SER A 84 -4.23 -7.88 -6.92
CA SER A 84 -3.52 -7.28 -8.05
C SER A 84 -3.93 -5.83 -8.28
N CYS A 85 -3.00 -5.04 -8.83
CA CYS A 85 -3.27 -3.67 -9.25
C CYS A 85 -4.34 -3.61 -10.35
N ARG A 86 -5.08 -2.50 -10.38
CA ARG A 86 -6.01 -2.10 -11.44
C ARG A 86 -5.86 -0.60 -11.66
N PRO A 87 -6.31 -0.04 -12.81
CA PRO A 87 -6.20 1.40 -13.05
C PRO A 87 -6.75 2.26 -11.90
N SER A 88 -7.81 1.84 -11.22
CA SER A 88 -8.40 2.60 -10.10
C SER A 88 -8.03 2.10 -8.70
N LEU A 89 -7.12 1.12 -8.55
CA LEU A 89 -6.81 0.49 -7.27
C LEU A 89 -5.37 0.01 -7.20
N ASP A 90 -4.67 0.36 -6.12
CA ASP A 90 -3.33 -0.17 -5.87
C ASP A 90 -3.32 -1.69 -5.62
N THR A 91 -2.15 -2.29 -5.83
CA THR A 91 -1.81 -3.62 -5.32
C THR A 91 -1.93 -3.64 -3.80
N VAL A 92 -2.51 -4.72 -3.26
CA VAL A 92 -2.42 -5.01 -1.81
C VAL A 92 -1.49 -6.18 -1.61
N CYS A 93 -0.47 -5.96 -0.79
CA CYS A 93 0.46 -7.00 -0.36
C CYS A 93 -0.06 -7.73 0.88
N GLY A 94 0.16 -9.04 0.92
CA GLY A 94 0.00 -9.89 2.10
C GLY A 94 1.31 -10.58 2.43
N THR A 95 1.32 -11.41 3.47
CA THR A 95 2.51 -12.17 3.89
C THR A 95 2.63 -13.49 3.14
N LEU A 96 3.87 -13.92 2.88
CA LEU A 96 4.20 -15.28 2.47
C LEU A 96 3.91 -16.27 3.62
N GLU A 97 3.75 -17.54 3.27
CA GLU A 97 3.63 -18.60 4.28
C GLU A 97 4.92 -18.73 5.08
N GLY A 98 4.77 -18.94 6.39
CA GLY A 98 5.91 -18.94 7.33
C GLY A 98 6.44 -17.53 7.64
N PHE A 99 5.67 -16.48 7.38
CA PHE A 99 5.99 -15.10 7.75
C PHE A 99 4.84 -14.45 8.52
N TYR A 100 5.19 -13.55 9.44
CA TYR A 100 4.26 -12.66 10.12
C TYR A 100 4.53 -11.19 9.74
N CYS A 101 3.49 -10.37 9.80
CA CYS A 101 3.55 -8.98 9.38
C CYS A 101 4.19 -8.09 10.45
N LEU A 102 5.15 -7.25 10.03
CA LEU A 102 5.77 -6.23 10.87
C LEU A 102 5.11 -4.85 10.70
N ASP A 103 4.67 -4.54 9.49
CA ASP A 103 4.03 -3.26 9.15
C ASP A 103 2.64 -3.49 8.54
N PRO A 104 1.61 -3.68 9.39
CA PRO A 104 0.24 -3.95 8.95
C PRO A 104 -0.42 -2.71 8.37
N THR A 105 -1.14 -2.88 7.26
CA THR A 105 -2.05 -1.87 6.70
C THR A 105 -3.50 -2.29 6.91
N LYS A 106 -4.45 -1.41 6.57
CA LYS A 106 -5.89 -1.69 6.67
C LYS A 106 -6.27 -3.04 6.04
N ASP A 107 -5.70 -3.36 4.88
CA ASP A 107 -6.07 -4.54 4.09
C ASP A 107 -4.91 -5.53 3.86
N GLY A 108 -3.70 -5.25 4.36
CA GLY A 108 -2.48 -5.96 3.95
C GLY A 108 -1.27 -5.75 4.86
N CYS A 109 -0.07 -5.90 4.29
CA CYS A 109 1.21 -5.83 4.97
C CYS A 109 2.28 -5.20 4.07
N ARG A 110 3.10 -4.28 4.62
CA ARG A 110 4.18 -3.60 3.86
C ARG A 110 5.57 -4.20 4.09
N ALA A 111 5.75 -4.94 5.18
CA ALA A 111 6.99 -5.65 5.50
C ALA A 111 6.66 -6.85 6.39
N ALA A 112 7.29 -7.99 6.12
CA ALA A 112 7.08 -9.22 6.88
C ALA A 112 8.40 -9.83 7.33
N GLN A 113 8.34 -10.62 8.39
CA GLN A 113 9.48 -11.37 8.91
C GLN A 113 9.15 -12.86 8.95
N ARG A 114 10.15 -13.69 8.63
CA ARG A 114 10.03 -15.14 8.71
C ARG A 114 9.76 -15.54 10.17
N HIS A 115 8.89 -16.51 10.36
CA HIS A 115 8.67 -17.13 11.66
C HIS A 115 9.97 -17.72 12.22
N SER A 116 10.18 -17.56 13.52
CA SER A 116 11.25 -18.20 14.26
C SER A 116 11.14 -19.71 14.17
N SER A 117 12.29 -20.38 14.06
CA SER A 117 12.39 -21.84 14.12
C SER A 117 12.81 -22.24 15.52
N CYS A 118 12.14 -23.25 16.08
CA CYS A 118 12.53 -23.79 17.37
C CYS A 118 13.79 -24.64 17.23
N LEU A 119 14.61 -24.66 18.28
CA LEU A 119 15.86 -25.43 18.30
C LEU A 119 15.58 -26.89 18.69
N PRO A 120 16.51 -27.81 18.39
CA PRO A 120 16.49 -29.14 19.00
C PRO A 120 16.41 -29.06 20.53
N GLY A 121 15.57 -29.88 21.13
CA GLY A 121 15.22 -29.81 22.55
C GLY A 121 14.08 -28.82 22.87
N GLN A 122 13.55 -28.12 21.87
CA GLN A 122 12.36 -27.28 21.99
C GLN A 122 11.23 -27.79 21.11
N TYR A 123 10.00 -27.51 21.49
CA TYR A 123 8.81 -27.76 20.71
C TYR A 123 8.06 -26.45 20.44
N ILE A 124 7.26 -26.45 19.37
CA ILE A 124 6.41 -25.33 18.98
C ILE A 124 5.23 -25.30 19.95
N SER A 125 5.25 -24.38 20.90
CA SER A 125 4.15 -24.20 21.86
C SER A 125 3.01 -23.40 21.25
N HIS A 126 3.31 -22.42 20.40
CA HIS A 126 2.33 -21.71 19.59
C HIS A 126 2.84 -21.56 18.16
N THR A 127 2.07 -22.07 17.21
CA THR A 127 2.35 -21.89 15.79
C THR A 127 2.22 -20.41 15.41
N GLY A 128 3.20 -19.90 14.65
CA GLY A 128 3.14 -18.54 14.11
C GLY A 128 1.91 -18.30 13.24
N THR A 129 1.42 -17.07 13.25
CA THR A 129 0.29 -16.62 12.42
C THR A 129 0.72 -15.50 11.49
N ILE A 130 -0.20 -14.94 10.70
CA ILE A 130 0.09 -13.75 9.88
C ILE A 130 0.46 -12.51 10.71
N SER A 131 0.18 -12.51 12.02
CA SER A 131 0.38 -11.38 12.92
C SER A 131 1.29 -11.68 14.12
N THR A 132 1.64 -12.95 14.34
CA THR A 132 2.43 -13.37 15.50
C THR A 132 3.51 -14.33 15.07
N ASP A 133 4.65 -14.25 15.73
CA ASP A 133 5.74 -15.21 15.54
C ASP A 133 5.43 -16.58 16.17
N THR A 134 6.17 -17.60 15.76
CA THR A 134 6.21 -18.90 16.42
C THR A 134 6.81 -18.75 17.82
N VAL A 135 6.17 -19.39 18.80
CA VAL A 135 6.67 -19.46 20.18
C VAL A 135 7.16 -20.87 20.47
N CYS A 136 8.36 -20.95 21.02
CA CYS A 136 9.03 -22.20 21.36
C CYS A 136 9.07 -22.40 22.88
N SER A 137 9.00 -23.65 23.31
CA SER A 137 9.14 -24.04 24.72
C SER A 137 10.09 -25.24 24.83
N ASP A 138 10.82 -25.34 25.94
CA ASP A 138 11.79 -26.42 26.15
C ASP A 138 11.10 -27.74 26.50
N CYS A 139 11.68 -28.85 26.01
CA CYS A 139 11.33 -30.19 26.46
C CYS A 139 11.83 -30.44 27.88
N THR A 140 11.06 -31.21 28.65
CA THR A 140 11.39 -31.56 30.04
C THR A 140 11.40 -33.08 30.24
N GLY A 141 12.16 -33.55 31.23
CA GLY A 141 12.35 -34.99 31.46
C GLY A 141 13.05 -35.69 30.30
N ASP A 142 12.78 -36.98 30.13
CA ASP A 142 13.34 -37.82 29.06
C ASP A 142 12.54 -37.72 27.75
N THR A 143 12.26 -36.49 27.31
CA THR A 143 11.54 -36.21 26.07
C THR A 143 12.37 -35.33 25.13
N TYR A 144 12.11 -35.44 23.83
CA TYR A 144 12.83 -34.71 22.79
C TYR A 144 11.91 -34.14 21.72
N SER A 145 12.45 -33.17 20.99
CA SER A 145 11.92 -32.61 19.77
C SER A 145 13.09 -32.13 18.93
N ASP A 146 12.98 -32.22 17.61
CA ASP A 146 13.97 -31.67 16.67
C ASP A 146 13.72 -30.18 16.38
N GLY A 147 12.76 -29.56 17.06
CA GLY A 147 12.32 -28.18 16.83
C GLY A 147 11.13 -28.06 15.88
N SER A 148 10.72 -29.15 15.22
CA SER A 148 9.58 -29.14 14.27
C SER A 148 8.25 -29.58 14.90
N LEU A 149 8.29 -30.23 16.07
CA LEU A 149 7.13 -30.84 16.70
C LEU A 149 6.33 -29.82 17.52
N THR A 150 5.02 -30.03 17.63
CA THR A 150 4.12 -29.24 18.51
C THR A 150 4.04 -29.78 19.94
N SER A 151 4.72 -30.89 20.22
CA SER A 151 4.92 -31.46 21.55
C SER A 151 6.17 -32.34 21.57
N CYS A 152 6.79 -32.48 22.74
CA CYS A 152 7.93 -33.37 22.91
C CYS A 152 7.49 -34.84 22.90
N GLN A 153 8.31 -35.69 22.30
CA GLN A 153 8.10 -37.14 22.23
C GLN A 153 9.03 -37.85 23.21
N PRO A 154 8.63 -38.98 23.80
CA PRO A 154 9.53 -39.78 24.63
C PRO A 154 10.67 -40.36 23.80
N HIS A 155 11.88 -40.47 24.36
CA HIS A 155 12.96 -41.21 23.72
C HIS A 155 12.58 -42.69 23.56
N THR A 156 12.73 -43.23 22.36
CA THR A 156 12.73 -44.69 22.16
C THR A 156 13.99 -45.28 22.77
N GLN A 157 13.79 -46.23 23.69
CA GLN A 157 14.85 -47.00 24.34
C GLN A 157 15.47 -48.04 23.40
#